data_AF-A0A2P5K8G9-F1
#
_entry.id   AF-A0A2P5K8G9-F1
#
_cell.length_a   1.000
_cell.length_b   1.000
_cell.length_c   1.000
_cell.angle_alpha   90.00
_cell.angle_beta   90.00
_cell.angle_gamma   90.00
#
_symmetry.space_group_name_H-M   'P 1'
#
loop_
_entity.id
_entity.type
_entity.pdbx_description
1 polymer ?
#
loop_
_entity_poly.entity_id
_entity_poly.type
_entity_poly.pdbx_seq_one_letter_code
_entity_poly.pdbx_strand_id
1 'polypeptide(L)'
;MSTGWNNARRILCVRLDNMGDVLMTTPALRALKGDDSHRHLTLLTSSVGTALDRHLPMVDQVWGYDAPWVKHPNASSNAAPDFAMIERLAAGRFDAAVIFTVYSQSPLPAAMMCWLAGIPLRLAHCRENPYRLLTDRVVETEPHQRVRHEVVRQLELVHSIGATTTNWQMEFACSEQDQRSLQRRLQATLRRQGAPFVQPGLGRWLVVHPGASAPSRRWPAERFGEVAAQLAPQFDAVAVTGSAAESELVDAVCARAGKRAVPLAGRLSLGEMGALVGAADVLITNNSGPAHLAAAVGTPVVDLYALTNPQHTPWRVPHRVLSADVPCKYCYRSECSEPGHPCLTGVGVDEVVAAARSLLDGHDAAHAERWATRRWQLGSPSPANVIPIATAIARA
;
A
#
# COMPACT_ATOMS: atom_id res chain seq x y z
N MET A 1 -12.39 0.28 -25.91
CA MET A 1 -13.48 0.06 -24.94
C MET A 1 -14.67 -0.56 -25.67
N SER A 2 -15.37 -1.54 -25.09
CA SER A 2 -16.70 -1.89 -25.59
C SER A 2 -17.66 -0.72 -25.36
N THR A 3 -18.71 -0.59 -26.17
CA THR A 3 -19.64 0.55 -26.14
C THR A 3 -20.29 0.78 -24.77
N GLY A 4 -20.47 -0.28 -23.96
CA GLY A 4 -21.01 -0.19 -22.60
C GLY A 4 -20.09 0.54 -21.62
N TRP A 5 -18.80 0.19 -21.56
CA TRP A 5 -17.87 0.80 -20.60
C TRP A 5 -17.58 2.28 -20.88
N ASN A 6 -17.66 2.71 -22.14
CA ASN A 6 -17.57 4.13 -22.49
C ASN A 6 -18.67 4.97 -21.83
N ASN A 7 -19.90 4.42 -21.78
CA ASN A 7 -21.09 5.11 -21.29
C ASN A 7 -21.30 4.97 -19.77
N ALA A 8 -20.56 4.09 -19.09
CA ALA A 8 -20.65 3.91 -17.65
C ALA A 8 -20.20 5.19 -16.92
N ARG A 9 -21.13 5.79 -16.16
CA ARG A 9 -20.90 7.01 -15.37
C ARG A 9 -20.72 6.70 -13.90
N ARG A 10 -21.52 5.79 -13.33
CA ARG A 10 -21.44 5.39 -11.92
C ARG A 10 -20.70 4.07 -11.81
N ILE A 11 -19.43 4.11 -11.42
CA ILE A 11 -18.57 2.93 -11.40
C ILE A 11 -18.25 2.56 -9.94
N LEU A 12 -18.59 1.35 -9.55
CA LEU A 12 -18.17 0.74 -8.30
C LEU A 12 -16.76 0.15 -8.47
N CYS A 13 -15.84 0.54 -7.62
CA CYS A 13 -14.50 -0.02 -7.54
C CYS A 13 -14.43 -0.87 -6.27
N VAL A 14 -14.34 -2.20 -6.40
CA VAL A 14 -14.30 -3.11 -5.24
C VAL A 14 -12.85 -3.46 -4.93
N ARG A 15 -12.37 -3.07 -3.75
CA ARG A 15 -11.03 -3.38 -3.22
C ARG A 15 -11.11 -3.55 -1.71
N LEU A 16 -11.45 -4.75 -1.27
CA LEU A 16 -11.86 -5.06 0.11
C LEU A 16 -10.70 -5.40 1.06
N ASP A 17 -9.46 -5.36 0.59
CA ASP A 17 -8.27 -5.74 1.34
C ASP A 17 -7.69 -4.54 2.13
N ASN A 18 -6.37 -4.46 2.26
CA ASN A 18 -5.72 -3.51 3.17
C ASN A 18 -5.48 -2.15 2.51
N MET A 19 -5.18 -1.14 3.33
CA MET A 19 -4.86 0.21 2.86
C MET A 19 -3.77 0.24 1.77
N GLY A 20 -2.71 -0.56 1.91
CA GLY A 20 -1.63 -0.62 0.92
C GLY A 20 -2.11 -1.07 -0.46
N ASP A 21 -3.00 -2.06 -0.49
CA ASP A 21 -3.62 -2.59 -1.71
C ASP A 21 -4.51 -1.55 -2.40
N VAL A 22 -5.28 -0.78 -1.63
CA VAL A 22 -6.05 0.36 -2.13
C VAL A 22 -5.12 1.41 -2.73
N LEU A 23 -4.04 1.79 -2.04
CA LEU A 23 -3.07 2.76 -2.56
C LEU A 23 -2.43 2.29 -3.87
N MET A 24 -2.07 1.00 -3.97
CA MET A 24 -1.53 0.41 -5.21
C MET A 24 -2.57 0.36 -6.35
N THR A 25 -3.85 0.47 -6.03
CA THR A 25 -4.93 0.53 -7.02
C THR A 25 -5.18 1.96 -7.53
N THR A 26 -4.67 3.00 -6.86
CA THR A 26 -4.93 4.41 -7.21
C THR A 26 -4.63 4.79 -8.67
N PRO A 27 -3.59 4.26 -9.35
CA PRO A 27 -3.39 4.54 -10.77
C PRO A 27 -4.48 3.96 -11.67
N ALA A 28 -5.02 2.79 -11.32
CA ALA A 28 -6.13 2.18 -12.04
C ALA A 28 -7.45 2.94 -11.79
N LEU A 29 -7.67 3.42 -10.56
CA LEU A 29 -8.80 4.29 -10.25
C LEU A 29 -8.73 5.61 -11.05
N ARG A 30 -7.54 6.21 -11.16
CA ARG A 30 -7.31 7.39 -11.99
C ARG A 30 -7.62 7.13 -13.46
N ALA A 31 -7.17 6.00 -14.01
CA ALA A 31 -7.50 5.59 -15.38
C ALA A 31 -9.01 5.41 -15.59
N LEU A 32 -9.74 4.88 -14.59
CA LEU A 32 -11.20 4.77 -14.65
C LEU A 32 -11.91 6.12 -14.57
N LYS A 33 -11.42 7.04 -13.73
CA LYS A 33 -11.98 8.39 -13.55
C LYS A 33 -11.90 9.18 -14.86
N GLY A 34 -10.74 9.11 -15.54
CA GLY A 34 -10.44 9.86 -16.76
C GLY A 34 -10.28 11.37 -16.51
N ASP A 35 -9.75 12.08 -17.51
CA ASP A 35 -9.42 13.51 -17.39
C ASP A 35 -10.64 14.44 -17.50
N ASP A 36 -11.75 13.98 -18.11
CA ASP A 36 -12.99 14.74 -18.34
C ASP A 36 -14.17 14.14 -17.55
N SER A 37 -14.10 14.29 -16.22
CA SER A 37 -14.68 13.36 -15.24
C SER A 37 -16.20 13.45 -15.01
N HIS A 38 -17.00 13.24 -16.05
CA HIS A 38 -18.44 12.95 -15.87
C HIS A 38 -18.70 11.61 -15.16
N ARG A 39 -17.64 10.85 -14.86
CA ARG A 39 -17.70 9.60 -14.09
C ARG A 39 -17.63 9.86 -12.59
N HIS A 40 -18.44 9.13 -11.85
CA HIS A 40 -18.48 9.05 -10.40
C HIS A 40 -17.97 7.68 -9.96
N LEU A 41 -16.84 7.66 -9.25
CA LEU A 41 -16.23 6.46 -8.69
C LEU A 41 -16.63 6.30 -7.22
N THR A 42 -17.21 5.15 -6.90
CA THR A 42 -17.42 4.73 -5.51
C THR A 42 -16.46 3.58 -5.19
N LEU A 43 -15.56 3.77 -4.24
CA LEU A 43 -14.69 2.72 -3.72
C LEU A 43 -15.41 1.94 -2.62
N LEU A 44 -15.62 0.64 -2.82
CA LEU A 44 -16.05 -0.29 -1.78
C LEU A 44 -14.82 -0.99 -1.19
N THR A 45 -14.57 -0.76 0.09
CA THR A 45 -13.38 -1.23 0.82
C THR A 45 -13.75 -1.80 2.20
N SER A 46 -12.82 -2.50 2.85
CA SER A 46 -12.94 -2.89 4.27
C SER A 46 -13.13 -1.66 5.17
N SER A 47 -13.64 -1.88 6.39
CA SER A 47 -13.74 -0.84 7.43
C SER A 47 -12.39 -0.16 7.69
N VAL A 48 -11.29 -0.91 7.64
CA VAL A 48 -9.92 -0.37 7.76
C VAL A 48 -9.58 0.56 6.60
N GLY A 49 -9.91 0.17 5.37
CA GLY A 49 -9.65 1.00 4.20
C GLY A 49 -10.53 2.26 4.12
N THR A 50 -11.65 2.35 4.85
CA THR A 50 -12.44 3.59 4.91
C THR A 50 -11.68 4.77 5.51
N ALA A 51 -10.59 4.51 6.24
CA ALA A 51 -9.68 5.55 6.71
C ALA A 51 -9.05 6.38 5.57
N LEU A 52 -9.00 5.84 4.34
CA LEU A 52 -8.55 6.57 3.14
C LEU A 52 -9.60 7.53 2.57
N ASP A 53 -10.80 7.62 3.16
CA ASP A 53 -11.79 8.63 2.77
C ASP A 53 -11.14 10.02 2.79
N ARG A 54 -11.42 10.82 1.75
CA ARG A 54 -10.85 12.16 1.51
C ARG A 54 -9.36 12.22 1.17
N HIS A 55 -8.65 11.09 1.20
CA HIS A 55 -7.23 11.01 0.83
C HIS A 55 -7.00 10.48 -0.59
N LEU A 56 -8.08 10.19 -1.34
CA LEU A 56 -8.06 9.65 -2.70
C LEU A 56 -8.75 10.62 -3.67
N PRO A 57 -8.04 11.57 -4.30
CA PRO A 57 -8.64 12.63 -5.11
C PRO A 57 -9.49 12.15 -6.30
N MET A 58 -9.19 10.96 -6.82
CA MET A 58 -9.91 10.36 -7.94
C MET A 58 -11.20 9.63 -7.54
N VAL A 59 -11.47 9.47 -6.23
CA VAL A 59 -12.62 8.73 -5.70
C VAL A 59 -13.65 9.71 -5.14
N ASP A 60 -14.88 9.64 -5.62
CA ASP A 60 -15.95 10.55 -5.18
C ASP A 60 -16.62 10.10 -3.88
N GLN A 61 -16.62 8.79 -3.61
CA GLN A 61 -17.24 8.24 -2.42
C GLN A 61 -16.57 6.95 -1.96
N VAL A 62 -16.42 6.77 -0.64
CA VAL A 62 -15.90 5.53 -0.04
C VAL A 62 -16.99 4.85 0.79
N TRP A 63 -17.23 3.57 0.51
CA TRP A 63 -18.17 2.71 1.23
C TRP A 63 -17.41 1.61 1.97
N GLY A 64 -17.74 1.41 3.25
CA GLY A 64 -17.18 0.34 4.08
C GLY A 64 -18.01 -0.93 4.02
N TYR A 65 -17.35 -2.08 3.83
CA TYR A 65 -17.93 -3.41 3.89
C TYR A 65 -16.87 -4.43 4.32
N ASP A 66 -17.09 -5.05 5.48
CA ASP A 66 -16.25 -6.13 6.00
C ASP A 66 -16.81 -7.47 5.50
N ALA A 67 -16.28 -7.94 4.36
CA ALA A 67 -16.79 -9.11 3.66
C ALA A 67 -16.32 -10.44 4.27
N PRO A 68 -17.20 -11.45 4.41
CA PRO A 68 -16.88 -12.69 5.12
C PRO A 68 -15.81 -13.56 4.46
N TRP A 69 -15.47 -13.31 3.19
CA TRP A 69 -14.39 -14.01 2.47
C TRP A 69 -13.05 -13.26 2.50
N VAL A 70 -12.96 -12.14 3.23
CA VAL A 70 -11.72 -11.37 3.42
C VAL A 70 -11.37 -11.37 4.90
N LYS A 71 -10.08 -11.44 5.24
CA LYS A 71 -9.64 -11.37 6.64
C LYS A 71 -9.85 -9.94 7.17
N HIS A 72 -10.67 -9.79 8.21
CA HIS A 72 -10.90 -8.51 8.90
C HIS A 72 -11.14 -8.75 10.40
N PRO A 73 -10.92 -7.74 11.26
CA PRO A 73 -11.05 -7.91 12.71
C PRO A 73 -12.51 -8.12 13.15
N ASN A 74 -13.48 -7.63 12.38
CA ASN A 74 -14.91 -7.66 12.73
C ASN A 74 -15.65 -8.88 12.14
N ALA A 75 -15.02 -10.05 12.10
CA ALA A 75 -15.64 -11.25 11.53
C ALA A 75 -16.97 -11.57 12.25
N SER A 76 -18.05 -11.70 11.47
CA SER A 76 -19.38 -12.04 11.97
C SER A 76 -19.88 -13.32 11.32
N SER A 77 -20.55 -14.18 12.08
CA SER A 77 -21.24 -15.36 11.55
C SER A 77 -22.66 -15.03 11.05
N ASN A 78 -23.04 -13.75 11.01
CA ASN A 78 -24.35 -13.29 10.57
C ASN A 78 -24.28 -12.76 9.12
N ALA A 79 -25.18 -13.25 8.26
CA ALA A 79 -25.27 -12.83 6.86
C ALA A 79 -26.10 -11.54 6.62
N ALA A 80 -26.79 -11.02 7.64
CA ALA A 80 -27.62 -9.82 7.50
C ALA A 80 -26.85 -8.59 6.95
N PRO A 81 -25.59 -8.31 7.36
CA PRO A 81 -24.79 -7.23 6.77
C PRO A 81 -24.53 -7.43 5.27
N ASP A 82 -24.39 -8.67 4.80
CA ASP A 82 -24.15 -9.00 3.40
C ASP A 82 -25.38 -8.70 2.55
N PHE A 83 -26.56 -9.12 3.01
CA PHE A 83 -27.84 -8.80 2.35
C PHE A 83 -28.09 -7.29 2.32
N ALA A 84 -27.88 -6.60 3.45
CA ALA A 84 -28.00 -5.13 3.51
C ALA A 84 -27.02 -4.43 2.55
N MET A 85 -25.82 -4.99 2.37
CA MET A 85 -24.86 -4.47 1.39
C MET A 85 -25.34 -4.70 -0.05
N ILE A 86 -25.90 -5.87 -0.39
CA ILE A 86 -26.50 -6.11 -1.72
C ILE A 86 -27.61 -5.09 -2.02
N GLU A 87 -28.51 -4.86 -1.06
CA GLU A 87 -29.59 -3.86 -1.19
C GLU A 87 -29.03 -2.44 -1.39
N ARG A 88 -27.99 -2.08 -0.63
CA ARG A 88 -27.30 -0.80 -0.77
C ARG A 88 -26.62 -0.65 -2.13
N LEU A 89 -25.99 -1.71 -2.63
CA LEU A 89 -25.39 -1.73 -3.98
C LEU A 89 -26.44 -1.55 -5.07
N ALA A 90 -27.61 -2.20 -4.93
CA ALA A 90 -28.73 -2.04 -5.86
C ALA A 90 -29.28 -0.60 -5.85
N ALA A 91 -29.46 -0.01 -4.66
CA ALA A 91 -29.89 1.38 -4.50
C ALA A 91 -28.85 2.38 -5.06
N GLY A 92 -27.56 1.99 -5.09
CA GLY A 92 -26.46 2.77 -5.65
C GLY A 92 -26.58 3.02 -7.16
N ARG A 93 -27.35 2.20 -7.89
CA ARG A 93 -27.58 2.29 -9.34
C ARG A 93 -26.27 2.45 -10.11
N PHE A 94 -25.34 1.52 -9.90
CA PHE A 94 -24.06 1.49 -10.61
C PHE A 94 -24.26 0.97 -12.04
N ASP A 95 -23.59 1.62 -12.99
CA ASP A 95 -23.54 1.17 -14.39
C ASP A 95 -22.50 0.05 -14.56
N ALA A 96 -21.47 0.04 -13.71
CA ALA A 96 -20.39 -0.92 -13.78
C ALA A 96 -19.74 -1.18 -12.42
N ALA A 97 -19.13 -2.36 -12.28
CA ALA A 97 -18.26 -2.72 -11.17
C ALA A 97 -16.92 -3.25 -11.70
N VAL A 98 -15.82 -2.71 -11.17
CA VAL A 98 -14.47 -3.25 -11.36
C VAL A 98 -14.02 -3.86 -10.04
N ILE A 99 -13.72 -5.16 -10.06
CA ILE A 99 -13.33 -5.93 -8.88
C ILE A 99 -11.83 -6.16 -8.93
N PHE A 100 -11.12 -5.45 -8.05
CA PHE A 100 -9.68 -5.51 -7.94
C PHE A 100 -9.31 -6.55 -6.88
N THR A 101 -8.45 -7.49 -7.26
CA THR A 101 -7.92 -8.53 -6.37
C THR A 101 -6.44 -8.75 -6.60
N VAL A 102 -5.72 -9.18 -5.55
CA VAL A 102 -4.42 -9.85 -5.73
C VAL A 102 -4.64 -11.23 -6.38
N TYR A 103 -3.61 -11.79 -7.02
CA TYR A 103 -3.74 -13.05 -7.77
C TYR A 103 -4.17 -14.28 -6.93
N SER A 104 -3.99 -14.19 -5.61
CA SER A 104 -4.33 -15.25 -4.65
C SER A 104 -5.77 -15.16 -4.13
N GLN A 105 -6.52 -14.11 -4.48
CA GLN A 105 -7.90 -13.91 -4.08
C GLN A 105 -8.87 -14.23 -5.23
N SER A 106 -10.03 -14.77 -4.90
CA SER A 106 -11.11 -14.97 -5.86
C SER A 106 -12.00 -13.73 -5.96
N PRO A 107 -12.33 -13.23 -7.16
CA PRO A 107 -13.28 -12.13 -7.34
C PRO A 107 -14.74 -12.61 -7.24
N LEU A 108 -15.00 -13.92 -7.28
CA LEU A 108 -16.34 -14.48 -7.50
C LEU A 108 -17.35 -14.11 -6.40
N PRO A 109 -17.00 -14.06 -5.10
CA PRO A 109 -17.94 -13.63 -4.08
C PRO A 109 -18.40 -12.17 -4.28
N ALA A 110 -17.47 -11.26 -4.59
CA ALA A 110 -17.80 -9.87 -4.90
C ALA A 110 -18.59 -9.75 -6.21
N ALA A 111 -18.25 -10.56 -7.22
CA ALA A 111 -18.96 -10.61 -8.50
C ALA A 111 -20.41 -11.09 -8.32
N MET A 112 -20.63 -12.08 -7.46
CA MET A 112 -21.96 -12.56 -7.08
C MET A 112 -22.79 -11.44 -6.43
N MET A 113 -22.23 -10.71 -5.47
CA MET A 113 -22.93 -9.57 -4.85
C MET A 113 -23.25 -8.47 -5.86
N CYS A 114 -22.32 -8.13 -6.75
CA CYS A 114 -22.57 -7.14 -7.81
C CYS A 114 -23.65 -7.63 -8.80
N TRP A 115 -23.69 -8.92 -9.11
CA TRP A 115 -24.70 -9.52 -9.96
C TRP A 115 -26.09 -9.52 -9.30
N LEU A 116 -26.19 -9.91 -8.02
CA LEU A 116 -27.43 -9.85 -7.24
C LEU A 116 -27.95 -8.42 -7.06
N ALA A 117 -27.04 -7.44 -6.98
CA ALA A 117 -27.37 -6.02 -6.94
C ALA A 117 -27.80 -5.45 -8.32
N GLY A 118 -27.77 -6.25 -9.39
CA GLY A 118 -28.19 -5.84 -10.72
C GLY A 118 -27.22 -4.91 -11.46
N ILE A 119 -25.95 -4.81 -11.04
CA ILE A 119 -24.95 -3.97 -11.69
C ILE A 119 -24.61 -4.59 -13.06
N PRO A 120 -24.84 -3.93 -14.22
CA PRO A 120 -24.88 -4.62 -15.50
C PRO A 120 -23.52 -4.99 -16.08
N LEU A 121 -22.47 -4.19 -15.84
CA LEU A 121 -21.08 -4.48 -16.26
C LEU A 121 -20.22 -4.87 -15.07
N ARG A 122 -19.46 -5.96 -15.17
CA ARG A 122 -18.64 -6.52 -14.08
C ARG A 122 -17.30 -7.03 -14.63
N LEU A 123 -16.21 -6.35 -14.28
CA LEU A 123 -14.84 -6.61 -14.73
C LEU A 123 -13.99 -7.18 -13.59
N ALA A 124 -13.26 -8.28 -13.83
CA ALA A 124 -12.26 -8.79 -12.90
C ALA A 124 -11.23 -9.71 -13.56
N HIS A 125 -10.06 -9.86 -12.91
CA HIS A 125 -9.20 -11.02 -13.12
C HIS A 125 -9.82 -12.26 -12.49
N CYS A 126 -10.04 -13.34 -13.25
CA CYS A 126 -10.67 -14.56 -12.74
C CYS A 126 -10.08 -15.82 -13.36
N ARG A 127 -9.69 -16.77 -12.51
CA ARG A 127 -9.09 -18.06 -12.90
C ARG A 127 -10.17 -19.06 -13.35
N GLU A 128 -11.27 -19.11 -12.62
CA GLU A 128 -12.41 -19.98 -12.89
C GLU A 128 -13.26 -19.46 -14.06
N ASN A 129 -14.13 -20.29 -14.61
CA ASN A 129 -15.17 -19.82 -15.55
C ASN A 129 -16.27 -19.09 -14.75
N PRO A 130 -16.44 -17.77 -14.91
CA PRO A 130 -17.38 -16.99 -14.10
C PRO A 130 -18.83 -17.07 -14.62
N TYR A 131 -19.07 -17.70 -15.78
CA TYR A 131 -20.36 -17.68 -16.47
C TYR A 131 -20.95 -16.26 -16.54
N ARG A 132 -22.11 -16.01 -15.93
CA ARG A 132 -22.77 -14.69 -15.95
C ARG A 132 -22.29 -13.74 -14.85
N LEU A 133 -21.46 -14.19 -13.91
CA LEU A 133 -21.02 -13.34 -12.80
C LEU A 133 -20.10 -12.21 -13.24
N LEU A 134 -19.32 -12.42 -14.31
CA LEU A 134 -18.50 -11.37 -14.93
C LEU A 134 -18.94 -11.18 -16.38
N THR A 135 -19.09 -9.93 -16.80
CA THR A 135 -19.33 -9.60 -18.22
C THR A 135 -18.01 -9.50 -18.99
N ASP A 136 -16.96 -9.05 -18.31
CA ASP A 136 -15.65 -8.81 -18.88
C ASP A 136 -14.63 -9.53 -18.01
N ARG A 137 -14.24 -10.73 -18.46
CA ARG A 137 -13.27 -11.57 -17.74
C ARG A 137 -11.88 -11.34 -18.31
N VAL A 138 -10.92 -10.99 -17.46
CA VAL A 138 -9.50 -11.16 -17.76
C VAL A 138 -9.02 -12.47 -17.14
N VAL A 139 -8.45 -13.37 -17.93
CA VAL A 139 -8.00 -14.68 -17.43
C VAL A 139 -6.84 -14.48 -16.45
N GLU A 140 -6.93 -15.09 -15.28
CA GLU A 140 -5.84 -15.09 -14.30
C GLU A 140 -4.76 -16.10 -14.69
N THR A 141 -3.54 -15.61 -14.91
CA THR A 141 -2.37 -16.43 -15.29
C THR A 141 -1.28 -16.46 -14.22
N GLU A 142 -1.39 -15.61 -13.20
CA GLU A 142 -0.47 -15.56 -12.08
C GLU A 142 -0.89 -16.59 -11.02
N PRO A 143 0.05 -17.22 -10.30
CA PRO A 143 1.49 -17.00 -10.39
C PRO A 143 2.18 -17.91 -11.42
N HIS A 144 1.45 -18.75 -12.14
CA HIS A 144 2.01 -19.84 -12.94
C HIS A 144 2.98 -19.39 -14.03
N GLN A 145 2.71 -18.26 -14.69
CA GLN A 145 3.55 -17.74 -15.77
C GLN A 145 4.51 -16.64 -15.32
N ARG A 146 4.03 -15.78 -14.43
CA ARG A 146 4.75 -14.61 -13.89
C ARG A 146 4.03 -14.09 -12.66
N VAL A 147 4.70 -13.23 -11.91
CA VAL A 147 4.05 -12.31 -10.97
C VAL A 147 4.37 -10.87 -11.35
N ARG A 148 3.34 -10.07 -11.54
CA ARG A 148 3.44 -8.64 -11.83
C ARG A 148 3.40 -7.84 -10.54
N HIS A 149 3.99 -6.66 -10.55
CA HIS A 149 3.72 -5.68 -9.49
C HIS A 149 2.22 -5.36 -9.44
N GLU A 150 1.68 -5.18 -8.24
CA GLU A 150 0.24 -5.02 -8.01
C GLU A 150 -0.35 -3.81 -8.76
N VAL A 151 0.35 -2.67 -8.77
CA VAL A 151 -0.03 -1.49 -9.57
C VAL A 151 -0.19 -1.82 -11.06
N VAL A 152 0.74 -2.59 -11.64
CA VAL A 152 0.71 -2.95 -13.07
C VAL A 152 -0.47 -3.85 -13.35
N ARG A 153 -0.69 -4.84 -12.49
CA ARG A 153 -1.82 -5.76 -12.58
C ARG A 153 -3.16 -5.00 -12.62
N GLN A 154 -3.35 -4.03 -11.74
CA GLN A 154 -4.61 -3.26 -11.70
C GLN A 154 -4.75 -2.29 -12.88
N LEU A 155 -3.65 -1.69 -13.35
CA LEU A 155 -3.64 -0.90 -14.58
C LEU A 155 -3.99 -1.74 -15.81
N GLU A 156 -3.45 -2.95 -15.93
CA GLU A 156 -3.74 -3.87 -17.04
C GLU A 156 -5.19 -4.36 -17.01
N LEU A 157 -5.77 -4.57 -15.82
CA LEU A 157 -7.19 -4.91 -15.68
C LEU A 157 -8.08 -3.84 -16.32
N VAL A 158 -7.92 -2.57 -15.91
CA VAL A 158 -8.75 -1.49 -16.44
C VAL A 158 -8.38 -1.13 -17.88
N HIS A 159 -7.14 -1.38 -18.29
CA HIS A 159 -6.75 -1.27 -19.69
C HIS A 159 -7.53 -2.25 -20.59
N SER A 160 -7.91 -3.43 -20.12
CA SER A 160 -8.65 -4.41 -20.93
C SER A 160 -10.00 -3.89 -21.44
N ILE A 161 -10.63 -2.99 -20.69
CA ILE A 161 -11.85 -2.27 -21.11
C ILE A 161 -11.53 -0.93 -21.78
N GLY A 162 -10.25 -0.62 -21.98
CA GLY A 162 -9.67 0.55 -22.64
C GLY A 162 -9.49 1.80 -21.76
N ALA A 163 -9.59 1.68 -20.43
CA ALA A 163 -9.27 2.78 -19.52
C ALA A 163 -7.76 2.94 -19.38
N THR A 164 -7.27 4.16 -19.56
CA THR A 164 -5.82 4.45 -19.61
C THR A 164 -5.49 5.71 -18.85
N THR A 165 -4.29 5.75 -18.29
CA THR A 165 -3.68 6.97 -17.76
C THR A 165 -2.20 7.00 -18.11
N THR A 166 -1.65 8.21 -18.26
CA THR A 166 -0.21 8.43 -18.39
C THR A 166 0.47 8.57 -17.03
N ASN A 167 -0.29 8.91 -15.97
CA ASN A 167 0.24 9.03 -14.63
C ASN A 167 0.06 7.72 -13.85
N TRP A 168 1.15 6.97 -13.71
CA TRP A 168 1.18 5.69 -12.99
C TRP A 168 1.64 5.82 -11.54
N GLN A 169 1.82 7.04 -11.04
CA GLN A 169 2.17 7.25 -9.64
C GLN A 169 1.00 6.90 -8.74
N MET A 170 1.33 6.25 -7.62
CA MET A 170 0.40 6.13 -6.52
C MET A 170 0.10 7.52 -5.95
N GLU A 171 -1.04 7.69 -5.31
CA GLU A 171 -1.45 9.01 -4.81
C GLU A 171 -2.17 8.89 -3.47
N PHE A 172 -1.74 9.73 -2.54
CA PHE A 172 -2.39 9.97 -1.26
C PHE A 172 -2.39 11.47 -0.99
N ALA A 173 -3.58 12.07 -0.87
CA ALA A 173 -3.71 13.50 -0.63
C ALA A 173 -3.72 13.82 0.87
N CYS A 174 -2.80 14.70 1.27
CA CYS A 174 -2.81 15.29 2.61
C CYS A 174 -3.46 16.68 2.54
N SER A 175 -4.41 16.95 3.42
CA SER A 175 -5.00 18.30 3.50
C SER A 175 -4.09 19.27 4.25
N GLU A 176 -4.29 20.57 4.05
CA GLU A 176 -3.62 21.60 4.88
C GLU A 176 -3.98 21.47 6.37
N GLN A 177 -5.14 20.89 6.68
CA GLN A 177 -5.54 20.63 8.06
C GLN A 177 -4.68 19.52 8.68
N ASP A 178 -4.38 18.47 7.92
CA ASP A 178 -3.50 17.38 8.36
C ASP A 178 -2.09 17.90 8.66
N GLN A 179 -1.55 18.72 7.76
CA GLN A 179 -0.23 19.33 7.92
C GLN A 179 -0.16 20.23 9.17
N ARG A 180 -1.15 21.12 9.36
CA ARG A 180 -1.23 21.98 10.55
C ARG A 180 -1.44 21.19 11.85
N SER A 181 -2.21 20.11 11.80
CA SER A 181 -2.43 19.25 12.96
C SER A 181 -1.15 18.51 13.36
N LEU A 182 -0.46 17.92 12.39
CA LEU A 182 0.85 17.29 12.58
C LEU A 182 1.85 18.27 13.19
N GLN A 183 1.98 19.48 12.62
CA GLN A 183 2.91 20.49 13.10
C GLN A 183 2.70 20.82 14.58
N ARG A 184 1.44 21.07 14.98
CA ARG A 184 1.10 21.33 16.39
C ARG A 184 1.49 20.17 17.29
N ARG A 185 1.24 18.93 16.85
CA ARG A 185 1.54 17.72 17.63
C ARG A 185 3.04 17.48 17.80
N LEU A 186 3.82 17.61 16.72
CA LEU A 186 5.27 17.50 16.76
C LEU A 186 5.88 18.58 17.66
N GLN A 187 5.44 19.83 17.48
CA GLN A 187 5.90 20.95 18.31
C GLN A 187 5.59 20.72 19.79
N ALA A 188 4.39 20.26 20.14
CA ALA A 188 4.04 19.94 21.52
C ALA A 188 4.88 18.79 22.09
N THR A 189 5.16 17.76 21.28
CA THR A 189 5.95 16.60 21.71
C THR A 189 7.42 16.95 21.94
N LEU A 190 8.04 17.65 20.98
CA LEU A 190 9.44 18.08 21.07
C LEU A 190 9.67 19.09 22.19
N ARG A 191 8.73 20.02 22.41
CA ARG A 191 8.77 20.95 23.56
C ARG A 191 8.81 20.22 24.90
N ARG A 192 8.01 19.15 25.08
CA ARG A 192 8.02 18.33 26.31
C ARG A 192 9.34 17.59 26.51
N GLN A 193 10.04 17.26 25.43
CA GLN A 193 11.36 16.61 25.46
C GLN A 193 12.52 17.62 25.63
N GLY A 194 12.25 18.93 25.61
CA GLY A 194 13.28 19.97 25.63
C GLY A 194 14.12 20.01 24.35
N ALA A 195 13.62 19.44 23.25
CA ALA A 195 14.29 19.40 21.96
C ALA A 195 13.85 20.58 21.07
N PRO A 196 14.74 21.14 20.22
CA PRO A 196 14.37 22.16 19.27
C PRO A 196 13.34 21.61 18.27
N PHE A 197 12.40 22.44 17.86
CA PHE A 197 11.43 22.10 16.83
C PHE A 197 11.85 22.69 15.49
N VAL A 198 12.09 21.83 14.51
CA VAL A 198 12.21 22.20 13.10
C VAL A 198 11.03 21.60 12.36
N GLN A 199 10.28 22.41 11.63
CA GLN A 199 9.10 21.93 10.91
C GLN A 199 9.47 20.90 9.83
N PRO A 200 8.73 19.78 9.69
CA PRO A 200 8.89 18.89 8.54
C PRO A 200 8.81 19.65 7.21
N GLY A 201 9.71 19.34 6.28
CA GLY A 201 9.86 20.05 5.00
C GLY A 201 10.72 21.32 5.05
N LEU A 202 11.07 21.83 6.23
CA LEU A 202 12.07 22.90 6.41
C LEU A 202 13.39 22.39 7.01
N GLY A 203 13.36 21.22 7.64
CA GLY A 203 14.52 20.51 8.16
C GLY A 203 14.55 19.07 7.67
N ARG A 204 15.61 18.35 8.06
CA ARG A 204 15.79 16.95 7.70
C ARG A 204 15.09 16.04 8.71
N TRP A 205 14.18 15.22 8.22
CA TRP A 205 13.40 14.26 9.02
C TRP A 205 13.64 12.83 8.57
N LEU A 206 14.02 11.98 9.52
CA LEU A 206 14.01 10.53 9.37
C LEU A 206 12.71 9.99 9.97
N VAL A 207 11.97 9.18 9.23
CA VAL A 207 10.84 8.43 9.78
C VAL A 207 11.24 6.95 9.91
N VAL A 208 10.99 6.39 11.08
CA VAL A 208 11.18 4.95 11.35
C VAL A 208 9.84 4.35 11.73
N HIS A 209 9.48 3.24 11.11
CA HIS A 209 8.29 2.46 11.46
C HIS A 209 8.67 0.98 11.63
N PRO A 210 8.90 0.51 12.88
CA PRO A 210 9.31 -0.86 13.17
C PRO A 210 8.14 -1.86 13.19
N GLY A 211 6.91 -1.37 13.04
CA GLY A 211 5.67 -2.15 13.08
C GLY A 211 5.38 -2.92 11.80
N ALA A 212 4.47 -3.89 11.89
CA ALA A 212 3.83 -4.60 10.79
C ALA A 212 2.71 -5.48 11.36
N SER A 213 1.60 -5.67 10.64
CA SER A 213 0.48 -6.51 11.13
C SER A 213 0.86 -7.98 11.32
N ALA A 214 1.77 -8.50 10.50
CA ALA A 214 2.30 -9.87 10.61
C ALA A 214 3.67 -9.86 11.32
N PRO A 215 3.85 -10.58 12.45
CA PRO A 215 5.14 -10.68 13.14
C PRO A 215 6.28 -11.18 12.26
N SER A 216 6.00 -12.08 11.32
CA SER A 216 6.94 -12.56 10.28
C SER A 216 7.44 -11.49 9.32
N ARG A 217 6.94 -10.26 9.39
CA ARG A 217 7.43 -9.13 8.59
C ARG A 217 8.21 -8.11 9.42
N ARG A 218 8.41 -8.34 10.72
CA ARG A 218 9.08 -7.38 11.60
C ARG A 218 10.57 -7.67 11.71
N TRP A 219 11.40 -6.73 11.27
CA TRP A 219 12.81 -6.70 11.63
C TRP A 219 12.96 -6.26 13.10
N PRO A 220 13.99 -6.74 13.84
CA PRO A 220 14.11 -6.44 15.27
C PRO A 220 14.11 -4.93 15.57
N ALA A 221 13.26 -4.50 16.51
CA ALA A 221 13.08 -3.09 16.85
C ALA A 221 14.37 -2.46 17.40
N GLU A 222 15.19 -3.23 18.11
CA GLU A 222 16.48 -2.78 18.64
C GLU A 222 17.44 -2.40 17.50
N ARG A 223 17.41 -3.16 16.38
CA ARG A 223 18.23 -2.85 15.20
C ARG A 223 17.74 -1.62 14.46
N PHE A 224 16.43 -1.40 14.37
CA PHE A 224 15.89 -0.11 13.92
C PHE A 224 16.40 1.04 14.79
N GLY A 225 16.45 0.85 16.11
CA GLY A 225 17.02 1.79 17.06
C GLY A 225 18.51 2.09 16.84
N GLU A 226 19.31 1.07 16.54
CA GLU A 226 20.73 1.21 16.20
C GLU A 226 20.93 1.97 14.88
N VAL A 227 20.15 1.66 13.84
CA VAL A 227 20.14 2.42 12.58
C VAL A 227 19.79 3.89 12.83
N ALA A 228 18.72 4.14 13.58
CA ALA A 228 18.27 5.47 13.92
C ALA A 228 19.35 6.25 14.68
N ALA A 229 20.04 5.63 15.63
CA ALA A 229 21.14 6.25 16.37
C ALA A 229 22.31 6.66 15.46
N GLN A 230 22.71 5.80 14.51
CA GLN A 230 23.79 6.08 13.57
C GLN A 230 23.44 7.19 12.56
N LEU A 231 22.16 7.29 12.18
CA LEU A 231 21.68 8.29 11.22
C LEU A 231 21.32 9.62 11.89
N ALA A 232 20.86 9.61 13.14
CA ALA A 232 20.34 10.78 13.86
C ALA A 232 21.19 12.05 13.74
N PRO A 233 22.55 12.03 13.76
CA PRO A 233 23.36 13.24 13.58
C PRO A 233 23.07 14.04 12.31
N GLN A 234 22.59 13.40 11.24
CA GLN A 234 22.28 14.01 9.94
C GLN A 234 20.88 14.63 9.85
N PHE A 235 20.04 14.43 10.87
CA PHE A 235 18.64 14.81 10.90
C PHE A 235 18.33 15.75 12.06
N ASP A 236 17.37 16.65 11.87
CA ASP A 236 16.83 17.52 12.91
C ASP A 236 15.96 16.74 13.90
N ALA A 237 15.23 15.74 13.41
CA ALA A 237 14.42 14.85 14.21
C ALA A 237 14.29 13.45 13.60
N VAL A 238 14.09 12.46 14.47
CA VAL A 238 13.77 11.07 14.10
C VAL A 238 12.36 10.76 14.61
N ALA A 239 11.38 10.72 13.72
CA ALA A 239 10.02 10.35 14.08
C ALA A 239 9.89 8.82 14.12
N VAL A 240 9.52 8.25 15.26
CA VAL A 240 9.30 6.81 15.40
C VAL A 240 7.81 6.55 15.53
N THR A 241 7.25 5.90 14.51
CA THR A 241 5.80 5.74 14.34
C THR A 241 5.36 4.30 14.59
N GLY A 242 4.08 4.12 14.90
CA GLY A 242 3.46 2.83 15.16
C GLY A 242 1.99 3.02 15.52
N SER A 243 1.20 1.95 15.51
CA SER A 243 -0.11 1.95 16.14
C SER A 243 0.01 2.00 17.67
N ALA A 244 -1.11 2.19 18.38
CA ALA A 244 -1.10 2.15 19.85
C ALA A 244 -0.65 0.78 20.39
N ALA A 245 -0.97 -0.31 19.68
CA ALA A 245 -0.57 -1.67 20.04
C ALA A 245 0.92 -1.96 19.75
N GLU A 246 1.62 -1.05 19.08
CA GLU A 246 3.05 -1.18 18.73
C GLU A 246 3.92 -0.24 19.58
N SER A 247 3.40 0.27 20.71
CA SER A 247 4.13 1.18 21.60
C SER A 247 5.45 0.58 22.09
N GLU A 248 5.47 -0.70 22.45
CA GLU A 248 6.70 -1.38 22.90
C GLU A 248 7.79 -1.41 21.80
N LEU A 249 7.40 -1.58 20.53
CA LEU A 249 8.34 -1.53 19.40
C LEU A 249 8.89 -0.11 19.22
N VAL A 250 8.04 0.89 19.33
CA VAL A 250 8.43 2.32 19.23
C VAL A 250 9.36 2.71 20.38
N ASP A 251 9.07 2.24 21.59
CA ASP A 251 9.89 2.51 22.78
C ASP A 251 11.26 1.86 22.67
N ALA A 252 11.34 0.61 22.17
CA ALA A 252 12.62 -0.08 21.92
C ALA A 252 13.52 0.66 20.92
N VAL A 253 12.93 1.20 19.84
CA VAL A 253 13.67 2.05 18.88
C VAL A 253 14.14 3.34 19.56
N CYS A 254 13.24 4.05 20.24
CA CYS A 254 13.55 5.32 20.89
C CYS A 254 14.65 5.20 21.95
N ALA A 255 14.65 4.11 22.72
CA ALA A 255 15.63 3.83 23.76
C ALA A 255 17.08 3.80 23.22
N ARG A 256 17.27 3.39 21.96
CA ARG A 256 18.58 3.36 21.29
C ARG A 256 18.86 4.63 20.47
N ALA A 257 17.84 5.18 19.81
CA ALA A 257 17.97 6.35 18.93
C ALA A 257 18.31 7.66 19.69
N GLY A 258 18.01 7.73 20.99
CA GLY A 258 18.41 8.84 21.86
C GLY A 258 17.50 10.07 21.75
N LYS A 259 18.03 11.25 22.15
CA LYS A 259 17.21 12.46 22.40
C LYS A 259 16.54 13.07 21.16
N ARG A 260 16.96 12.71 19.95
CA ARG A 260 16.33 13.17 18.69
C ARG A 260 15.12 12.34 18.30
N ALA A 261 14.87 11.22 19.00
CA ALA A 261 13.75 10.34 18.72
C ALA A 261 12.44 10.89 19.31
N VAL A 262 11.42 10.98 18.45
CA VAL A 262 10.08 11.45 18.79
C VAL A 262 9.13 10.25 18.72
N PRO A 263 8.67 9.71 19.86
CA PRO A 263 7.75 8.59 19.89
C PRO A 263 6.33 9.04 19.52
N LEU A 264 5.78 8.43 18.47
CA LEU A 264 4.47 8.76 17.89
C LEU A 264 3.51 7.56 17.82
N ALA A 265 3.76 6.49 18.58
CA ALA A 265 2.90 5.32 18.67
C ALA A 265 1.44 5.69 19.00
N GLY A 266 0.51 5.40 18.09
CA GLY A 266 -0.91 5.70 18.23
C GLY A 266 -1.25 7.20 18.32
N ARG A 267 -0.30 8.09 17.99
CA ARG A 267 -0.47 9.53 18.17
C ARG A 267 -0.91 10.27 16.91
N LEU A 268 -0.82 9.64 15.74
CA LEU A 268 -1.11 10.27 14.45
C LEU A 268 -2.43 9.77 13.89
N SER A 269 -3.24 10.67 13.33
CA SER A 269 -4.26 10.28 12.36
C SER A 269 -3.60 9.77 11.07
N LEU A 270 -4.36 9.13 10.19
CA LEU A 270 -3.82 8.70 8.89
C LEU A 270 -3.33 9.90 8.05
N GLY A 271 -4.09 11.00 8.02
CA GLY A 271 -3.68 12.22 7.34
C GLY A 271 -2.40 12.83 7.94
N GLU A 272 -2.26 12.87 9.27
CA GLU A 272 -1.03 13.31 9.94
C GLU A 272 0.16 12.38 9.62
N MET A 273 -0.06 11.07 9.52
CA MET A 273 0.96 10.11 9.11
C MET A 273 1.39 10.34 7.66
N GLY A 274 0.44 10.55 6.74
CA GLY A 274 0.74 10.89 5.34
C GLY A 274 1.53 12.19 5.22
N ALA A 275 1.15 13.22 5.98
CA ALA A 275 1.85 14.50 6.00
C ALA A 275 3.27 14.38 6.57
N LEU A 276 3.48 13.53 7.59
CA LEU A 276 4.79 13.28 8.17
C LEU A 276 5.69 12.54 7.18
N VAL A 277 5.18 11.46 6.59
CA VAL A 277 5.94 10.66 5.62
C VAL A 277 6.26 11.51 4.39
N GLY A 278 5.29 12.26 3.84
CA GLY A 278 5.49 13.10 2.66
C GLY A 278 6.46 14.27 2.86
N ALA A 279 6.76 14.63 4.11
CA ALA A 279 7.74 15.67 4.45
C ALA A 279 9.09 15.09 4.95
N ALA A 280 9.26 13.78 4.96
CA ALA A 280 10.49 13.11 5.39
C ALA A 280 11.50 12.98 4.24
N ASP A 281 12.79 13.02 4.54
CA ASP A 281 13.84 12.77 3.55
C ASP A 281 13.97 11.27 3.24
N VAL A 282 13.67 10.41 4.23
CA VAL A 282 13.67 8.95 4.07
C VAL A 282 12.79 8.29 5.12
N LEU A 283 12.06 7.25 4.70
CA LEU A 283 11.37 6.30 5.57
C LEU A 283 12.16 5.00 5.66
N ILE A 284 12.39 4.49 6.87
CA ILE A 284 12.91 3.14 7.11
C ILE A 284 11.80 2.32 7.78
N THR A 285 11.36 1.26 7.11
CA THR A 285 10.20 0.48 7.58
C THR A 285 10.26 -0.97 7.13
N ASN A 286 9.46 -1.82 7.75
CA ASN A 286 9.16 -3.15 7.21
C ASN A 286 8.20 -3.05 6.02
N ASN A 287 8.11 -4.13 5.25
CA ASN A 287 7.07 -4.34 4.24
C ASN A 287 5.66 -4.33 4.86
N SER A 288 5.08 -3.14 4.88
CA SER A 288 3.87 -2.78 5.62
C SER A 288 3.21 -1.53 5.02
N GLY A 289 2.04 -1.15 5.54
CA GLY A 289 1.26 0.00 5.05
C GLY A 289 2.08 1.30 4.83
N PRO A 290 2.97 1.69 5.77
CA PRO A 290 3.84 2.86 5.60
C PRO A 290 4.74 2.85 4.35
N ALA A 291 5.23 1.70 3.89
CA ALA A 291 6.03 1.63 2.65
C ALA A 291 5.20 2.03 1.42
N HIS A 292 3.94 1.60 1.37
CA HIS A 292 2.99 1.98 0.32
C HIS A 292 2.54 3.44 0.44
N LEU A 293 2.37 3.93 1.67
CA LEU A 293 2.05 5.34 1.91
C LEU A 293 3.19 6.24 1.40
N ALA A 294 4.45 5.89 1.71
CA ALA A 294 5.62 6.59 1.19
C ALA A 294 5.67 6.60 -0.35
N ALA A 295 5.38 5.46 -0.99
CA ALA A 295 5.26 5.40 -2.45
C ALA A 295 4.15 6.33 -2.99
N ALA A 296 3.04 6.48 -2.26
CA ALA A 296 1.91 7.33 -2.64
C ALA A 296 2.14 8.84 -2.43
N VAL A 297 3.07 9.22 -1.55
CA VAL A 297 3.42 10.63 -1.29
C VAL A 297 4.81 11.00 -1.81
N GLY A 298 5.53 10.08 -2.46
CA GLY A 298 6.81 10.35 -3.13
C GLY A 298 8.06 10.24 -2.25
N THR A 299 7.96 9.70 -1.04
CA THR A 299 9.06 9.64 -0.07
C THR A 299 10.03 8.49 -0.37
N PRO A 300 11.35 8.69 -0.30
CA PRO A 300 12.32 7.60 -0.39
C PRO A 300 12.16 6.54 0.71
N VAL A 301 12.32 5.25 0.35
CA VAL A 301 12.04 4.13 1.28
C VAL A 301 13.20 3.14 1.36
N VAL A 302 13.66 2.84 2.58
CA VAL A 302 14.38 1.58 2.88
C VAL A 302 13.37 0.59 3.44
N ASP A 303 13.06 -0.43 2.67
CA ASP A 303 12.02 -1.44 2.94
C ASP A 303 12.67 -2.77 3.35
N LEU A 304 12.49 -3.14 4.63
CA LEU A 304 12.94 -4.40 5.20
C LEU A 304 11.91 -5.48 4.86
N TYR A 305 12.28 -6.38 3.95
CA TYR A 305 11.32 -7.19 3.21
C TYR A 305 11.47 -8.68 3.50
N ALA A 306 10.48 -9.29 4.17
CA ALA A 306 10.49 -10.72 4.52
C ALA A 306 10.27 -11.69 3.33
N LEU A 307 10.43 -11.22 2.08
CA LEU A 307 10.25 -11.99 0.84
C LEU A 307 8.86 -12.67 0.70
N THR A 308 7.82 -12.19 1.41
CA THR A 308 6.54 -12.91 1.42
C THR A 308 5.67 -12.65 0.20
N ASN A 309 5.70 -11.46 -0.40
CA ASN A 309 4.68 -10.98 -1.33
C ASN A 309 5.27 -10.02 -2.37
N PRO A 310 6.24 -10.49 -3.19
CA PRO A 310 7.19 -9.64 -3.91
C PRO A 310 6.55 -8.65 -4.91
N GLN A 311 5.27 -8.81 -5.25
CA GLN A 311 4.48 -7.86 -6.03
C GLN A 311 4.15 -6.54 -5.33
N HIS A 312 4.51 -6.38 -4.05
CA HIS A 312 4.15 -5.24 -3.20
C HIS A 312 5.39 -4.44 -2.76
N THR A 313 6.43 -4.36 -3.57
CA THR A 313 7.59 -3.49 -3.28
C THR A 313 7.21 -2.01 -3.43
N PRO A 314 8.03 -1.05 -2.95
CA PRO A 314 7.76 0.38 -3.17
C PRO A 314 7.70 0.72 -4.66
N TRP A 315 6.66 1.44 -5.07
CA TRP A 315 6.38 1.70 -6.48
C TRP A 315 6.86 3.08 -6.91
N ARG A 316 7.74 3.14 -7.92
CA ARG A 316 8.17 4.37 -8.62
C ARG A 316 8.64 5.53 -7.73
N VAL A 317 9.14 5.22 -6.54
CA VAL A 317 9.89 6.12 -5.66
C VAL A 317 11.32 5.63 -5.49
N PRO A 318 12.30 6.49 -5.15
CA PRO A 318 13.64 6.02 -4.77
C PRO A 318 13.54 5.04 -3.60
N HIS A 319 14.06 3.83 -3.76
CA HIS A 319 13.96 2.83 -2.70
C HIS A 319 15.08 1.80 -2.68
N ARG A 320 15.19 1.12 -1.55
CA ARG A 320 16.05 -0.04 -1.30
C ARG A 320 15.23 -1.12 -0.63
N VAL A 321 15.03 -2.25 -1.30
CA VAL A 321 14.41 -3.45 -0.71
C VAL A 321 15.54 -4.31 -0.16
N LEU A 322 15.55 -4.57 1.14
CA LEU A 322 16.60 -5.33 1.82
C LEU A 322 16.04 -6.61 2.41
N SER A 323 16.73 -7.72 2.15
CA SER A 323 16.36 -9.06 2.60
C SER A 323 17.55 -10.00 2.45
N ALA A 324 17.71 -10.96 3.35
CA ALA A 324 18.64 -12.06 3.15
C ALA A 324 18.00 -13.18 2.30
N ASP A 325 18.76 -13.72 1.35
CA ASP A 325 18.32 -14.88 0.57
C ASP A 325 18.29 -16.13 1.46
N VAL A 326 17.15 -16.81 1.48
CA VAL A 326 16.90 -17.97 2.35
C VAL A 326 16.10 -19.05 1.62
N PRO A 327 16.23 -20.34 2.00
CA PRO A 327 15.48 -21.42 1.38
C PRO A 327 13.96 -21.28 1.50
N CYS A 328 13.46 -20.68 2.59
CA CYS A 328 12.03 -20.51 2.84
C CYS A 328 11.42 -19.26 2.20
N LYS A 329 12.10 -18.59 1.26
CA LYS A 329 11.58 -17.38 0.59
C LYS A 329 10.22 -17.63 -0.06
N TYR A 330 9.38 -16.60 -0.13
CA TYR A 330 8.00 -16.69 -0.63
C TYR A 330 7.07 -17.60 0.20
N CYS A 331 7.31 -17.75 1.51
CA CYS A 331 6.49 -18.62 2.37
C CYS A 331 5.08 -18.09 2.71
N TYR A 332 4.78 -16.82 2.44
CA TYR A 332 3.50 -16.15 2.73
C TYR A 332 2.97 -16.26 4.19
N ARG A 333 3.79 -16.74 5.14
CA ARG A 333 3.37 -16.97 6.53
C ARG A 333 3.19 -15.65 7.26
N SER A 334 2.22 -15.60 8.19
CA SER A 334 2.05 -14.46 9.11
C SER A 334 2.95 -14.56 10.34
N GLU A 335 3.31 -15.80 10.74
CA GLU A 335 4.24 -16.11 11.82
C GLU A 335 5.42 -16.91 11.25
N CYS A 336 6.64 -16.54 11.63
CA CYS A 336 7.85 -17.21 11.14
C CYS A 336 8.10 -18.49 11.97
N SER A 337 8.26 -19.63 11.29
CA SER A 337 8.64 -20.90 11.92
C SER A 337 10.15 -21.15 11.91
N GLU A 338 10.92 -20.34 11.18
CA GLU A 338 12.36 -20.52 11.06
C GLU A 338 13.08 -19.94 12.28
N PRO A 339 14.00 -20.69 12.92
CA PRO A 339 14.76 -20.20 14.04
C PRO A 339 15.48 -18.88 13.72
N GLY A 340 15.24 -17.86 14.54
CA GLY A 340 15.92 -16.57 14.41
C GLY A 340 15.49 -15.69 13.23
N HIS A 341 14.44 -16.06 12.48
CA HIS A 341 13.87 -15.23 11.40
C HIS A 341 14.90 -14.76 10.35
N PRO A 342 15.62 -15.68 9.69
CA PRO A 342 16.86 -15.41 8.97
C PRO A 342 16.71 -14.47 7.76
N CYS A 343 15.55 -14.42 7.10
CA CYS A 343 15.33 -13.52 5.96
C CYS A 343 15.43 -12.04 6.32
N LEU A 344 15.10 -11.68 7.56
CA LEU A 344 15.19 -10.31 8.06
C LEU A 344 16.39 -10.13 8.98
N THR A 345 16.68 -11.07 9.88
CA THR A 345 17.83 -10.96 10.79
C THR A 345 19.18 -11.13 10.10
N GLY A 346 19.20 -11.66 8.87
CA GLY A 346 20.39 -11.64 8.01
C GLY A 346 20.74 -10.25 7.47
N VAL A 347 19.80 -9.30 7.46
CA VAL A 347 20.04 -7.90 7.08
C VAL A 347 20.72 -7.16 8.25
N GLY A 348 21.91 -6.64 8.00
CA GLY A 348 22.75 -5.97 9.00
C GLY A 348 22.40 -4.49 9.20
N VAL A 349 22.71 -3.92 10.37
CA VAL A 349 22.48 -2.50 10.67
C VAL A 349 23.23 -1.59 9.69
N ASP A 350 24.50 -1.89 9.41
CA ASP A 350 25.34 -1.08 8.52
C ASP A 350 24.83 -1.09 7.07
N GLU A 351 24.23 -2.20 6.63
CA GLU A 351 23.59 -2.32 5.31
C GLU A 351 22.39 -1.36 5.19
N VAL A 352 21.55 -1.30 6.23
CA VAL A 352 20.40 -0.38 6.28
C VAL A 352 20.87 1.08 6.32
N VAL A 353 21.91 1.39 7.11
CA VAL A 353 22.49 2.74 7.17
C VAL A 353 23.07 3.16 5.82
N ALA A 354 23.80 2.27 5.14
CA ALA A 354 24.36 2.52 3.81
C ALA A 354 23.25 2.73 2.77
N ALA A 355 22.19 1.91 2.81
CA ALA A 355 21.01 2.06 1.96
C ALA A 355 20.32 3.41 2.16
N ALA A 356 20.12 3.84 3.41
CA ALA A 356 19.53 5.13 3.72
C ALA A 356 20.39 6.29 3.19
N ARG A 357 21.71 6.27 3.43
CA ARG A 357 22.64 7.29 2.93
C ARG A 357 22.63 7.39 1.39
N SER A 358 22.63 6.25 0.69
CA SER A 358 22.51 6.20 -0.78
C SER A 358 21.27 6.93 -1.30
N LEU A 359 20.14 6.81 -0.61
CA LEU A 359 18.90 7.51 -0.99
C LEU A 359 18.99 9.01 -0.71
N LEU A 360 19.61 9.40 0.41
CA LEU A 360 19.81 10.82 0.79
C LEU A 360 20.78 11.56 -0.16
N ASP A 361 21.80 10.86 -0.67
CA ASP A 361 22.80 11.43 -1.58
C ASP A 361 22.28 11.56 -3.03
N GLY A 362 21.03 11.15 -3.30
CA GLY A 362 20.39 11.29 -4.61
C GLY A 362 20.93 10.34 -5.68
N HIS A 363 21.78 9.37 -5.32
CA HIS A 363 22.35 8.39 -6.24
C HIS A 363 21.29 7.53 -6.97
N ASP A 364 20.05 7.52 -6.45
CA ASP A 364 18.92 6.74 -6.97
C ASP A 364 17.82 7.57 -7.66
N ALA A 365 17.92 8.90 -7.66
CA ALA A 365 16.94 9.76 -8.36
C ALA A 365 16.87 9.41 -9.85
N ALA A 366 18.02 9.09 -10.45
CA ALA A 366 18.14 8.64 -11.84
C ALA A 366 17.50 7.27 -12.11
N HIS A 367 17.18 6.46 -11.09
CA HIS A 367 16.47 5.19 -11.27
C HIS A 367 14.96 5.42 -11.30
N ALA A 368 14.41 6.25 -10.39
CA ALA A 368 12.99 6.62 -10.36
C ALA A 368 12.54 7.37 -11.63
N GLU A 369 13.38 8.26 -12.15
CA GLU A 369 13.11 9.03 -13.37
C GLU A 369 13.05 8.15 -14.65
N ARG A 370 13.86 7.08 -14.70
CA ARG A 370 13.81 6.06 -15.78
C ARG A 370 12.49 5.30 -15.82
N TRP A 371 11.77 5.21 -14.70
CA TRP A 371 10.47 4.56 -14.62
C TRP A 371 9.32 5.51 -14.93
N ALA A 372 9.43 6.78 -14.52
CA ALA A 372 8.44 7.82 -14.83
C ALA A 372 8.29 8.10 -16.33
N THR A 373 9.39 7.99 -17.10
CA THR A 373 9.46 8.38 -18.51
C THR A 373 9.28 7.24 -19.52
N ARG A 374 9.30 5.96 -19.09
CA ARG A 374 9.08 4.83 -19.98
C ARG A 374 7.61 4.73 -20.39
N ARG A 375 7.31 5.04 -21.67
CA ARG A 375 6.08 4.61 -22.35
C ARG A 375 6.03 3.08 -22.31
N TRP A 376 5.16 2.52 -21.48
CA TRP A 376 4.88 1.10 -21.52
C TRP A 376 4.11 0.77 -22.81
N GLN A 377 4.59 -0.24 -23.54
CA GLN A 377 3.87 -0.84 -24.65
C GLN A 377 3.15 -2.08 -24.13
N LEU A 378 1.84 -2.16 -24.39
CA LEU A 378 1.03 -3.30 -24.00
C LEU A 378 1.67 -4.62 -24.41
N GLY A 379 1.70 -5.59 -23.52
CA GLY A 379 2.17 -6.94 -23.84
C GLY A 379 3.68 -7.09 -24.02
N SER A 380 4.48 -6.02 -23.88
CA SER A 380 5.94 -6.15 -23.76
C SER A 380 6.30 -6.36 -22.29
N PRO A 381 6.74 -7.57 -21.88
CA PRO A 381 7.29 -7.75 -20.54
C PRO A 381 8.58 -6.92 -20.48
N SER A 382 8.53 -5.73 -19.89
CA SER A 382 9.75 -5.14 -19.36
C SER A 382 10.27 -6.15 -18.33
N PRO A 383 11.50 -6.69 -18.46
CA PRO A 383 12.06 -7.64 -17.52
C PRO A 383 12.03 -7.14 -16.07
N ALA A 384 11.91 -5.82 -15.88
CA ALA A 384 11.87 -5.17 -14.59
C ALA A 384 10.47 -5.12 -13.92
N ASN A 385 9.39 -5.54 -14.62
CA ASN A 385 8.03 -5.62 -14.07
C ASN A 385 7.53 -7.06 -13.84
N VAL A 386 8.41 -8.03 -14.07
CA VAL A 386 8.11 -9.46 -13.98
C VAL A 386 9.01 -10.04 -12.92
N ILE A 387 8.41 -10.58 -11.87
CA ILE A 387 9.13 -11.29 -10.82
C ILE A 387 9.20 -12.75 -11.29
N PRO A 388 10.39 -13.30 -11.55
CA PRO A 388 10.55 -14.68 -11.98
C PRO A 388 10.26 -15.59 -10.78
N ILE A 389 8.99 -15.93 -10.57
CA ILE A 389 8.59 -16.96 -9.61
C ILE A 389 8.57 -18.30 -10.34
N ALA A 390 9.76 -18.84 -10.60
CA ALA A 390 9.87 -20.26 -10.87
C ALA A 390 9.62 -21.02 -9.55
N THR A 391 8.46 -21.69 -9.47
CA THR A 391 8.28 -22.88 -8.63
C THR A 391 8.38 -22.69 -7.09
N ALA A 392 7.81 -21.64 -6.51
CA ALA A 392 7.80 -21.46 -5.04
C ALA A 392 6.42 -21.50 -4.36
N ILE A 393 5.30 -21.45 -5.10
CA ILE A 393 3.95 -21.32 -4.50
C ILE A 393 3.29 -22.67 -4.18
N ALA A 394 4.08 -23.76 -4.09
CA ALA A 394 3.55 -25.10 -3.82
C ALA A 394 3.48 -25.48 -2.32
N ARG A 395 3.75 -24.56 -1.39
CA ARG A 395 3.74 -24.85 0.06
C ARG A 395 3.09 -23.71 0.87
N ALA A 396 1.82 -23.45 0.60
CA ALA A 396 0.94 -22.74 1.52
C ALA A 396 0.20 -23.76 2.39
#